data_AF-K6ZWS1-F1
#
_entry.id   AF-K6ZWS1-F1
#
_cell.length_a   1.000
_cell.length_b   1.000
_cell.length_c   1.000
_cell.angle_alpha   90.00
_cell.angle_beta   90.00
_cell.angle_gamma   90.00
#
_symmetry.space_group_name_H-M   'P 1'
#
loop_
_entity.id
_entity.type
_entity.pdbx_description
1 polymer ?
#
loop_
_entity_poly.entity_id
_entity_poly.type
_entity_poly.pdbx_seq_one_letter_code
_entity_poly.pdbx_strand_id
1 'polypeptide(L)'
;MQLLSLSEQDNPEKKLSALTLHILTDIESSDCAVIFKELWAISERNSAVKKAVDEYYQKLYAMLFEALKKAAPKNCEEQQLDNAVVILLPFIEGYCITSSNLKMSTKKQSEQLGVVLYNLLS
;
A
#
# COMPACT_ATOMS: atom_id res chain seq x y z
N MET A 1 9.62 -11.12 2.14
CA MET A 1 9.35 -10.28 0.96
C MET A 1 10.11 -10.82 -0.24
N GLN A 2 9.43 -11.48 -1.17
CA GLN A 2 9.94 -11.56 -2.55
C GLN A 2 9.94 -10.14 -3.11
N LEU A 3 11.04 -9.73 -3.73
CA LEU A 3 11.13 -8.43 -4.41
C LEU A 3 10.10 -8.41 -5.54
N LEU A 4 9.20 -7.41 -5.53
CA LEU A 4 8.34 -7.14 -6.67
C LEU A 4 9.22 -6.78 -7.88
N SER A 5 9.25 -7.66 -8.88
CA SER A 5 9.85 -7.36 -10.18
C SER A 5 8.77 -6.77 -11.09
N LEU A 6 8.71 -5.45 -11.19
CA LEU A 6 7.90 -4.78 -12.21
C LEU A 6 8.56 -4.95 -13.57
N SER A 7 7.81 -5.44 -14.57
CA SER A 7 8.30 -5.50 -15.95
C SER A 7 8.48 -4.09 -16.50
N GLU A 8 9.67 -3.75 -17.00
CA GLU A 8 9.93 -2.42 -17.58
C GLU A 8 9.04 -2.14 -18.80
N GLN A 9 8.62 -3.18 -19.52
CA GLN A 9 7.80 -3.12 -20.73
C GLN A 9 6.30 -2.89 -20.45
N ASP A 10 5.84 -3.09 -19.21
CA ASP A 10 4.43 -2.87 -18.88
C ASP A 10 4.10 -1.37 -18.85
N ASN A 11 2.87 -1.04 -19.26
CA ASN A 11 2.34 0.30 -19.10
C ASN A 11 2.15 0.65 -17.61
N PRO A 12 2.09 1.94 -17.23
CA PRO A 12 2.00 2.34 -15.83
C PRO A 12 0.78 1.77 -15.10
N GLU A 13 -0.38 1.69 -15.75
CA GLU A 13 -1.60 1.11 -15.16
C GLU A 13 -1.42 -0.36 -14.76
N LYS A 14 -0.78 -1.17 -15.62
CA LYS A 14 -0.44 -2.57 -15.31
C LYS A 14 0.57 -2.67 -14.19
N LYS A 15 1.59 -1.80 -14.18
CA LYS A 15 2.59 -1.75 -13.09
C LYS A 15 1.93 -1.43 -11.74
N LEU A 16 1.02 -0.48 -11.71
CA LEU A 16 0.27 -0.09 -10.51
C LEU A 16 -0.68 -1.21 -10.06
N SER A 17 -1.34 -1.90 -10.99
CA SER A 17 -2.17 -3.07 -10.69
C SER A 17 -1.34 -4.24 -10.12
N ALA A 18 -0.13 -4.46 -10.63
CA ALA A 18 0.78 -5.47 -10.10
C ALA A 18 1.34 -5.10 -8.72
N LEU A 19 1.69 -3.84 -8.51
CA LEU A 19 2.13 -3.30 -7.22
C LEU A 19 1.04 -3.47 -6.16
N THR A 20 -0.18 -3.06 -6.45
CA THR A 20 -1.31 -3.20 -5.53
C THR A 20 -1.62 -4.67 -5.24
N LEU A 21 -1.58 -5.54 -6.25
CA LEU A 21 -1.76 -6.99 -6.05
C LEU A 21 -0.74 -7.58 -5.09
N HIS A 22 0.53 -7.18 -5.25
CA HIS A 22 1.59 -7.63 -4.36
C HIS A 22 1.34 -7.18 -2.92
N ILE A 23 0.99 -5.91 -2.71
CA ILE A 23 0.67 -5.36 -1.39
C ILE A 23 -0.50 -6.10 -0.74
N LEU A 24 -1.63 -6.23 -1.43
CA LEU A 24 -2.84 -6.84 -0.85
C LEU A 24 -2.67 -8.34 -0.58
N THR A 25 -1.92 -9.04 -1.44
CA THR A 25 -1.61 -10.47 -1.24
C THR A 25 -0.68 -10.68 -0.05
N ASP A 26 0.32 -9.81 0.14
CA ASP A 26 1.21 -9.86 1.31
C ASP A 26 0.42 -9.63 2.61
N ILE A 27 -0.48 -8.65 2.62
CA ILE A 27 -1.36 -8.39 3.77
C ILE A 27 -2.23 -9.61 4.12
N GLU A 28 -2.80 -10.30 3.12
CA GLU A 28 -3.67 -11.45 3.36
C GLU A 28 -2.93 -12.71 3.82
N SER A 29 -1.65 -12.85 3.42
CA SER A 29 -0.86 -14.05 3.70
C SER A 29 0.08 -13.89 4.91
N SER A 30 0.24 -12.69 5.44
CA SER A 30 1.23 -12.37 6.46
C SER A 30 0.63 -12.30 7.87
N ASP A 31 1.25 -13.02 8.80
CA ASP A 31 1.02 -12.87 10.24
C ASP A 31 1.32 -11.44 10.73
N CYS A 32 2.11 -10.67 9.97
CA CYS A 32 2.37 -9.27 10.29
C CYS A 32 1.09 -8.42 10.34
N ALA A 33 0.05 -8.74 9.55
CA ALA A 33 -1.22 -8.02 9.61
C ALA A 33 -1.94 -8.25 10.95
N VAL A 34 -1.80 -9.43 11.56
CA VAL A 34 -2.34 -9.73 12.89
C VAL A 34 -1.58 -8.96 13.96
N ILE A 35 -0.25 -9.09 13.98
CA ILE A 35 0.61 -8.40 14.95
C ILE A 35 0.48 -6.88 14.87
N PHE A 36 0.34 -6.33 13.66
CA PHE A 36 0.10 -4.91 13.46
C PHE A 36 -1.17 -4.43 14.19
N LYS A 37 -2.28 -5.17 14.09
CA LYS A 37 -3.54 -4.81 14.79
C LYS A 37 -3.38 -4.82 16.31
N GLU A 38 -2.60 -5.75 16.84
CA GLU A 38 -2.30 -5.83 18.28
C GLU A 38 -1.45 -4.64 18.74
N LEU A 39 -0.36 -4.33 18.01
CA LEU A 39 0.50 -3.19 18.30
C LEU A 39 -0.26 -1.87 18.20
N TRP A 40 -1.09 -1.71 17.17
CA TRP A 40 -1.97 -0.56 17.00
C TRP A 40 -2.90 -0.40 18.21
N ALA A 41 -3.57 -1.46 18.64
CA ALA A 41 -4.47 -1.43 19.80
C ALA A 41 -3.73 -1.13 21.12
N ILE A 42 -2.47 -1.52 21.26
CA ILE A 42 -1.63 -1.17 22.42
C ILE A 42 -1.20 0.30 22.36
N SER A 43 -0.94 0.83 21.16
CA SER A 43 -0.47 2.20 20.94
C SER A 43 -1.44 3.25 21.49
N GLU A 44 -2.74 2.95 21.49
CA GLU A 44 -3.80 3.81 22.06
C GLU A 44 -3.63 4.08 23.56
N ARG A 45 -2.85 3.26 24.27
CA ARG A 45 -2.64 3.39 25.73
C ARG A 45 -1.18 3.29 26.17
N ASN A 46 -0.23 3.22 25.23
CA ASN A 46 1.19 3.12 25.52
C ASN A 46 2.00 4.02 24.58
N SER A 47 2.60 5.07 25.15
CA SER A 47 3.34 6.09 24.39
C SER A 47 4.60 5.55 23.70
N ALA A 48 5.27 4.54 24.27
CA ALA A 48 6.44 3.92 23.65
C ALA A 48 6.04 3.11 22.41
N VAL A 49 4.93 2.37 22.48
CA VAL A 49 4.38 1.65 21.34
C VAL A 49 3.82 2.61 20.30
N LYS A 50 3.15 3.70 20.71
CA LYS A 50 2.72 4.77 19.80
C LYS A 50 3.87 5.37 19.01
N LYS A 51 4.99 5.67 19.67
CA LYS A 51 6.19 6.16 18.99
C LYS A 51 6.71 5.15 17.96
N ALA A 52 6.76 3.86 18.30
CA ALA A 52 7.19 2.81 17.38
C ALA A 52 6.26 2.67 16.16
N VAL A 53 4.95 2.78 16.37
CA VAL A 53 3.93 2.77 15.30
C VAL A 53 4.07 4.01 14.40
N ASP A 54 4.29 5.19 14.96
CA ASP A 54 4.51 6.42 14.18
C ASP A 54 5.78 6.34 13.32
N GLU A 55 6.88 5.83 13.87
CA GLU A 55 8.12 5.58 13.13
C GLU A 55 7.93 4.54 12.03
N TYR A 56 7.09 3.52 12.27
CA TYR A 56 6.72 2.55 11.25
C TYR A 56 5.97 3.22 10.09
N TYR A 57 4.98 4.07 10.37
CA TYR A 57 4.25 4.77 9.31
C TYR A 57 5.12 5.73 8.50
N GLN A 58 6.08 6.43 9.13
CA GLN A 58 7.05 7.26 8.42
C GLN A 58 7.89 6.44 7.43
N LYS A 59 8.34 5.25 7.84
CA LYS A 59 9.08 4.32 6.97
C LYS A 59 8.19 3.75 5.87
N LEU A 60 6.96 3.35 6.21
CA LEU A 60 6.00 2.82 5.24
C LEU A 60 5.65 3.86 4.19
N TYR A 61 5.44 5.12 4.58
CA TYR A 61 5.24 6.23 3.67
C TYR A 61 6.36 6.33 2.64
N ALA A 62 7.61 6.39 3.10
CA ALA A 62 8.77 6.50 2.21
C ALA A 62 8.90 5.28 1.28
N MET A 63 8.63 4.07 1.78
CA MET A 63 8.64 2.85 0.96
C MET A 63 7.55 2.87 -0.12
N LEU A 64 6.34 3.30 0.22
CA LEU A 64 5.23 3.42 -0.74
C LEU A 64 5.51 4.50 -1.79
N PHE A 65 6.07 5.64 -1.39
CA PHE A 65 6.47 6.70 -2.30
C PHE A 65 7.46 6.17 -3.36
N GLU A 66 8.53 5.51 -2.93
CA GLU A 66 9.53 4.95 -3.84
C GLU A 66 8.97 3.82 -4.73
N ALA A 67 8.05 3.01 -4.19
CA ALA A 67 7.38 1.98 -4.97
C ALA A 67 6.47 2.57 -6.06
N LEU A 68 5.69 3.60 -5.73
CA LEU A 68 4.84 4.32 -6.68
C LEU A 68 5.68 5.03 -7.73
N LYS A 69 6.78 5.69 -7.35
CA LYS A 69 7.71 6.37 -8.27
C LYS A 69 8.24 5.44 -9.36
N LYS A 70 8.50 4.18 -9.03
CA LYS A 70 8.94 3.14 -9.98
C LYS A 70 7.82 2.64 -10.91
N ALA A 71 6.57 2.69 -10.46
CA ALA A 71 5.41 2.20 -11.21
C ALA A 71 4.70 3.30 -12.03
N ALA A 72 4.87 4.57 -11.64
CA ALA A 72 4.19 5.72 -12.20
C ALA A 72 4.60 6.05 -13.65
N PRO A 73 3.79 6.85 -14.38
CA PRO A 73 4.20 7.46 -15.65
C PRO A 73 5.46 8.32 -15.51
N LYS A 74 6.26 8.44 -16.58
CA LYS A 74 7.54 9.17 -16.57
C LYS A 74 7.42 10.67 -16.26
N ASN A 75 6.26 11.26 -16.50
CA ASN A 75 5.96 12.68 -16.35
C ASN A 75 5.22 13.00 -15.03
N CYS A 76 5.14 12.04 -14.10
CA CYS A 76 4.47 12.22 -12.82
C CYS A 76 5.25 13.18 -11.91
N GLU A 77 4.56 14.15 -11.32
CA GLU A 77 5.12 15.09 -10.35
C GLU A 77 5.23 14.46 -8.96
N GLU A 78 6.21 14.89 -8.15
CA GLU A 78 6.37 14.38 -6.79
C GLU A 78 5.13 14.64 -5.92
N GLN A 79 4.42 15.75 -6.13
CA GLN A 79 3.17 16.04 -5.43
C GLN A 79 2.06 15.01 -5.73
N GLN A 80 2.01 14.47 -6.96
CA GLN A 80 1.05 13.42 -7.32
C GLN A 80 1.37 12.11 -6.61
N LEU A 81 2.66 11.79 -6.47
CA LEU A 81 3.12 10.65 -5.68
C LEU A 81 2.73 10.80 -4.21
N ASP A 82 3.00 11.96 -3.60
CA ASP A 82 2.61 12.24 -2.22
C ASP A 82 1.10 12.08 -2.01
N ASN A 83 0.30 12.66 -2.92
CA ASN A 83 -1.16 12.55 -2.90
C ASN A 83 -1.63 11.09 -2.99
N ALA A 84 -0.97 10.27 -3.81
CA ALA A 84 -1.28 8.85 -3.91
C ALA A 84 -0.92 8.08 -2.64
N VAL A 85 0.24 8.37 -2.01
CA VAL A 85 0.66 7.71 -0.76
C VAL A 85 -0.31 8.01 0.39
N VAL A 86 -0.74 9.27 0.55
CA VAL A 86 -1.67 9.65 1.64
C VAL A 86 -3.04 9.01 1.53
N ILE A 87 -3.45 8.57 0.32
CA ILE A 87 -4.67 7.79 0.10
C ILE A 87 -4.41 6.30 0.30
N LEU A 88 -3.29 5.80 -0.23
CA LEU A 88 -2.95 4.38 -0.24
C LEU A 88 -2.64 3.85 1.17
N LEU A 89 -1.94 4.62 2.00
CA LEU A 89 -1.54 4.16 3.33
C LEU A 89 -2.76 3.89 4.25
N PRO A 90 -3.74 4.80 4.39
CA PRO A 90 -4.97 4.51 5.13
C PRO A 90 -5.80 3.38 4.50
N PHE A 91 -5.80 3.26 3.16
CA PHE A 91 -6.46 2.14 2.48
C PHE A 91 -5.84 0.80 2.89
N ILE A 92 -4.51 0.69 2.89
CA ILE A 92 -3.77 -0.51 3.33
C ILE A 92 -4.13 -0.87 4.77
N GLU A 93 -4.12 0.10 5.67
CA GLU A 93 -4.49 -0.11 7.08
C GLU A 93 -5.94 -0.60 7.22
N GLY A 94 -6.88 0.04 6.53
CA GLY A 94 -8.27 -0.40 6.47
C GLY A 94 -8.39 -1.82 5.91
N TYR A 95 -7.66 -2.12 4.85
CA TYR A 95 -7.65 -3.44 4.20
C TYR A 95 -7.20 -4.55 5.15
N CYS A 96 -6.17 -4.31 5.99
CA CYS A 96 -5.72 -5.25 7.03
C CYS A 96 -6.83 -5.67 8.01
N ILE A 97 -7.86 -4.85 8.16
CA ILE A 97 -9.00 -5.08 9.06
C ILE A 97 -10.18 -5.66 8.27
N THR A 98 -10.47 -5.13 7.09
CA THR A 98 -11.72 -5.40 6.38
C THR A 98 -11.64 -6.53 5.36
N SER A 99 -10.45 -6.94 4.90
CA SER A 99 -10.26 -7.84 3.75
C SER A 99 -11.10 -9.12 3.80
N SER A 100 -11.15 -9.79 4.96
CA SER A 100 -11.92 -11.04 5.16
C SER A 100 -13.44 -10.89 5.05
N ASN A 101 -13.95 -9.65 5.07
CA ASN A 101 -15.38 -9.35 4.96
C ASN A 101 -15.76 -8.81 3.57
N LEU A 102 -14.78 -8.56 2.69
CA LEU A 102 -15.04 -8.08 1.34
C LEU A 102 -15.41 -9.25 0.43
N LYS A 103 -16.47 -9.09 -0.37
CA LYS A 103 -16.93 -10.11 -1.32
C LYS A 103 -16.12 -10.15 -2.62
N MET A 104 -15.29 -9.14 -2.86
CA MET A 104 -14.50 -9.00 -4.08
C MET A 104 -13.14 -9.66 -3.90
N SER A 105 -12.65 -10.39 -4.91
CA SER A 105 -11.34 -11.01 -4.83
C SER A 105 -10.20 -9.98 -4.78
N THR A 106 -9.12 -10.31 -4.09
CA THR A 106 -7.87 -9.53 -3.98
C THR A 106 -7.38 -9.05 -5.34
N LYS A 107 -7.39 -9.95 -6.33
CA LYS A 107 -7.03 -9.64 -7.72
C LYS A 107 -7.91 -8.53 -8.29
N LYS A 108 -9.24 -8.64 -8.15
CA LYS A 108 -10.14 -7.64 -8.72
C LYS A 108 -10.03 -6.29 -8.01
N GLN A 109 -9.86 -6.30 -6.70
CA GLN A 109 -9.62 -5.08 -5.91
C GLN A 109 -8.32 -4.40 -6.32
N SER A 110 -7.26 -5.17 -6.56
CA SER A 110 -5.96 -4.65 -7.01
C SER A 110 -6.05 -4.01 -8.39
N GLU A 111 -6.79 -4.61 -9.33
CA GLU A 111 -7.07 -3.99 -10.63
C GLU A 111 -7.78 -2.64 -10.46
N GLN A 112 -8.80 -2.56 -9.60
CA GLN A 112 -9.52 -1.29 -9.36
C GLN A 112 -8.64 -0.24 -8.69
N LEU A 113 -7.86 -0.62 -7.68
CA LEU A 113 -6.94 0.28 -7.00
C LEU A 113 -5.82 0.76 -7.93
N GLY A 114 -5.32 -0.11 -8.80
CA GLY A 114 -4.36 0.23 -9.84
C GLY A 114 -4.88 1.32 -10.78
N VAL A 115 -6.15 1.23 -11.20
CA VAL A 115 -6.81 2.28 -12.01
C VAL A 115 -6.96 3.59 -11.24
N VAL A 116 -7.37 3.54 -9.97
CA VAL A 116 -7.47 4.75 -9.13
C VAL A 116 -6.12 5.43 -9.00
N LEU A 117 -5.07 4.67 -8.69
CA LEU A 117 -3.71 5.19 -8.59
C LEU A 117 -3.21 5.74 -9.93
N TYR A 118 -3.51 5.06 -11.04
CA TYR A 118 -3.14 5.55 -12.37
C TYR A 118 -3.76 6.91 -12.65
N ASN A 119 -5.05 7.10 -12.34
CA ASN A 119 -5.74 8.37 -12.53
C ASN A 119 -5.23 9.50 -11.62
N LEU A 120 -4.65 9.17 -10.46
CA LEU A 120 -4.01 10.15 -9.57
C LEU A 120 -2.62 10.58 -10.07
N LEU A 121 -1.93 9.70 -10.80
CA LEU A 121 -0.54 9.83 -11.23
C LEU A 121 -0.36 10.23 -12.70
N SER A 122 -1.45 10.34 -13.45
CA SER A 122 -1.48 10.70 -14.88
C SER A 122 -1.95 12.13 -15.08
#